data_AF-A0A3D5GJI0-F1
#
_entry.id   AF-A0A3D5GJI0-F1
#
_cell.length_a   1.000
_cell.length_b   1.000
_cell.length_c   1.000
_cell.angle_alpha   90.00
_cell.angle_beta   90.00
_cell.angle_gamma   90.00
#
_symmetry.space_group_name_H-M   'P 1'
#
loop_
_entity.id
_entity.type
_entity.pdbx_description
1 polymer ?
#
loop_
_entity_poly.entity_id
_entity_poly.type
_entity_poly.pdbx_seq_one_letter_code
_entity_poly.pdbx_strand_id
1 'polypeptide(L)'
;DLGADVFAFGLLTTFQGELFDGTRRLLELADERVEVQVEARCWCGERATHNARLHNGVQVYDGRLFVVDDPDDQSVTYELRCRRHWMTGDGGPGSADRPEVRVQEVDIGHPVA
;
A
#
# COMPACT_ATOMS: atom_id res chain seq x y z
N ASP A 1 -2.15 -29.67 -19.80
CA ASP A 1 -3.05 -28.51 -19.85
C ASP A 1 -4.37 -28.91 -19.20
N LEU A 2 -4.90 -28.10 -18.28
CA LEU A 2 -6.08 -28.44 -17.47
C LEU A 2 -7.38 -27.84 -18.04
N GLY A 3 -7.29 -26.98 -19.06
CA GLY A 3 -8.46 -26.40 -19.74
C GLY A 3 -9.36 -25.55 -18.84
N ALA A 4 -8.78 -24.90 -17.82
CA ALA A 4 -9.50 -24.09 -16.85
C ALA A 4 -9.08 -22.62 -16.94
N ASP A 5 -10.07 -21.73 -16.92
CA ASP A 5 -9.83 -20.29 -16.83
C ASP A 5 -9.56 -19.90 -15.37
N VAL A 6 -8.50 -19.14 -15.14
CA VAL A 6 -8.07 -18.71 -13.79
C VAL A 6 -8.08 -17.19 -13.71
N PHE A 7 -8.86 -16.68 -12.76
CA PHE A 7 -8.91 -15.25 -12.44
C PHE A 7 -8.34 -15.01 -11.05
N ALA A 8 -7.44 -14.04 -10.92
CA ALA A 8 -6.83 -13.64 -9.66
C ALA A 8 -7.02 -12.12 -9.44
N PHE A 9 -7.32 -11.75 -8.20
CA PHE A 9 -7.51 -10.35 -7.78
C PHE A 9 -6.63 -10.07 -6.57
N GLY A 10 -5.96 -8.91 -6.57
CA GLY A 10 -5.08 -8.57 -5.46
C GLY A 10 -4.42 -7.20 -5.64
N LEU A 11 -3.68 -6.80 -4.60
CA LEU A 11 -2.90 -5.57 -4.62
C LEU A 11 -1.67 -5.74 -5.53
N LEU A 12 -1.40 -4.69 -6.32
CA LEU A 12 -0.26 -4.68 -7.21
C LEU A 12 1.05 -4.55 -6.44
N THR A 13 1.10 -3.57 -5.54
CA THR A 13 2.28 -3.14 -4.82
C THR A 13 2.02 -3.02 -3.32
N THR A 14 3.08 -3.21 -2.55
CA THR A 14 3.14 -2.90 -1.12
C THR A 14 3.06 -1.38 -0.90
N PHE A 15 2.94 -0.94 0.36
CA PHE A 15 3.03 0.49 0.69
C PHE A 15 4.39 1.10 0.35
N GLN A 16 5.41 0.26 0.17
CA GLN A 16 6.78 0.63 -0.19
C GLN A 16 6.93 0.90 -1.70
N GLY A 17 5.88 0.66 -2.49
CA GLY A 17 5.89 0.87 -3.94
C GLY A 17 6.45 -0.31 -4.74
N GLU A 18 6.84 -1.39 -4.06
CA GLU A 18 7.37 -2.61 -4.67
C GLU A 18 6.27 -3.62 -4.96
N LEU A 19 6.41 -4.39 -6.04
CA LEU A 19 5.50 -5.51 -6.31
C LEU A 19 5.56 -6.51 -5.16
N PHE A 20 4.41 -7.01 -4.73
CA PHE A 20 4.37 -8.24 -3.93
C PHE A 20 4.96 -9.39 -4.75
N ASP A 21 5.74 -10.28 -4.12
CA ASP A 21 6.38 -11.41 -4.83
C ASP A 21 5.37 -12.30 -5.55
N GLY A 22 4.25 -12.61 -4.89
CA GLY A 22 3.15 -13.36 -5.51
C GLY A 22 2.57 -12.64 -6.72
N THR A 23 2.31 -11.33 -6.61
CA THR A 23 1.82 -10.51 -7.71
C THR A 23 2.82 -10.43 -8.86
N ARG A 24 4.12 -10.25 -8.57
CA ARG A 24 5.18 -10.27 -9.58
C ARG A 24 5.12 -11.55 -10.38
N ARG A 25 5.01 -12.70 -9.70
CA ARG A 25 4.93 -13.99 -10.36
C ARG A 25 3.66 -14.14 -11.21
N LEU A 26 2.51 -13.66 -10.71
CA LEU A 26 1.26 -13.67 -11.46
C LEU A 26 1.35 -12.82 -12.73
N LEU A 27 1.96 -11.64 -12.68
CA LEU A 27 2.13 -10.77 -13.84
C LEU A 27 3.06 -11.34 -14.91
N GLU A 28 4.08 -12.11 -14.52
CA GLU A 28 4.96 -12.81 -15.47
C GLU A 28 4.25 -13.94 -16.21
N LEU A 29 3.25 -14.55 -15.56
CA LEU A 29 2.53 -15.72 -16.06
C LEU A 29 1.23 -15.40 -16.76
N ALA A 30 0.57 -14.31 -16.40
CA ALA A 30 -0.77 -14.00 -16.86
C ALA A 30 -0.79 -13.69 -18.36
N ASP A 31 -1.76 -14.26 -19.07
CA ASP A 31 -2.07 -13.90 -20.45
C ASP A 31 -2.60 -12.46 -20.53
N GLU A 32 -3.43 -12.08 -19.56
CA GLU A 32 -4.04 -10.75 -19.48
C GLU A 32 -3.93 -10.16 -18.08
N ARG A 33 -3.74 -8.84 -18.02
CA ARG A 33 -3.83 -8.05 -16.78
C ARG A 33 -4.78 -6.88 -17.00
N VAL A 34 -5.72 -6.73 -16.08
CA VAL A 34 -6.72 -5.66 -16.13
C VAL A 34 -6.71 -4.94 -14.80
N GLU A 35 -6.63 -3.62 -14.86
CA GLU A 35 -6.79 -2.82 -13.66
C GLU A 35 -8.26 -2.74 -13.26
N VAL A 36 -8.53 -2.79 -11.95
CA VAL A 36 -9.88 -2.67 -11.39
C VAL A 36 -10.50 -1.33 -11.84
N GLN A 37 -11.72 -1.40 -12.39
CA GLN A 37 -12.42 -0.27 -13.00
C GLN A 37 -12.96 0.77 -11.99
N VAL A 38 -12.72 0.56 -10.70
CA VAL A 38 -13.07 1.53 -9.65
C VAL A 38 -11.91 2.49 -9.47
N GLU A 39 -12.07 3.70 -9.98
CA GLU A 39 -11.05 4.75 -9.84
C GLU A 39 -11.08 5.37 -8.44
N ALA A 40 -10.29 4.80 -7.54
CA ALA A 40 -9.93 5.50 -6.32
C ALA A 40 -9.26 6.85 -6.65
N ARG A 41 -9.55 7.88 -5.84
CA ARG A 41 -8.99 9.21 -6.02
C ARG A 41 -8.05 9.58 -4.89
N CYS A 42 -6.95 10.21 -5.26
CA CYS A 42 -6.09 10.94 -4.33
C CYS A 42 -6.85 12.16 -3.81
N TRP A 43 -6.44 12.74 -2.68
CA TRP A 43 -7.00 13.99 -2.17
C TRP A 43 -6.96 15.14 -3.19
N CYS A 44 -6.05 15.07 -4.18
CA CYS A 44 -5.94 16.06 -5.25
C CYS A 44 -6.85 15.80 -6.45
N GLY A 45 -7.73 14.81 -6.39
CA GLY A 45 -8.68 14.46 -7.45
C GLY A 45 -8.14 13.52 -8.54
N GLU A 46 -6.83 13.46 -8.72
CA GLU A 46 -6.15 12.53 -9.63
C GLU A 46 -6.36 11.06 -9.23
N ARG A 47 -6.30 10.16 -10.22
CA ARG A 47 -6.41 8.71 -9.98
C ARG A 47 -5.33 8.26 -8.99
N ALA A 48 -5.75 7.58 -7.93
CA ALA A 48 -4.85 6.95 -6.98
C ALA A 48 -4.34 5.63 -7.55
N THR A 49 -3.03 5.43 -7.46
CA THR A 49 -2.35 4.24 -8.00
C THR A 49 -1.45 3.57 -6.98
N HIS A 50 -1.29 4.18 -5.80
CA HIS A 50 -0.44 3.70 -4.73
C HIS A 50 -1.21 3.66 -3.42
N ASN A 51 -0.91 2.64 -2.62
CA ASN A 51 -1.29 2.57 -1.22
C ASN A 51 -0.17 3.27 -0.42
N ALA A 52 -0.50 4.30 0.34
CA ALA A 52 0.41 4.94 1.26
C ALA A 52 0.12 4.41 2.67
N ARG A 53 1.14 3.91 3.36
CA ARG A 53 1.06 3.66 4.80
C ARG A 53 1.46 4.93 5.52
N LEU A 54 0.68 5.31 6.51
CA LEU A 54 0.95 6.45 7.36
C LEU A 54 1.18 5.95 8.78
N HIS A 55 2.12 6.57 9.48
CA HIS A 55 2.30 6.40 10.91
C HIS A 55 2.11 7.76 11.58
N ASN A 56 1.09 7.86 12.44
CA ASN A 56 0.54 9.08 13.00
C ASN A 56 0.31 10.16 11.93
N GLY A 57 -0.09 9.71 10.74
CA GLY A 57 -0.40 10.60 9.64
C GLY A 57 0.79 11.06 8.78
N VAL A 58 1.99 10.59 9.06
CA VAL A 58 3.16 10.83 8.21
C VAL A 58 3.39 9.59 7.35
N GLN A 59 3.53 9.77 6.03
CA GLN A 59 3.76 8.65 5.14
C GLN A 59 5.11 7.98 5.43
N VAL A 60 5.13 6.66 5.43
CA VAL A 60 6.32 5.83 5.63
C VAL A 60 6.57 4.95 4.40
N TYR A 61 7.85 4.66 4.12
CA TYR A 61 8.28 3.88 2.95
C TYR A 61 9.02 2.59 3.30
N ASP A 62 9.42 2.43 4.55
CA ASP A 62 10.06 1.22 5.07
C ASP A 62 9.23 0.59 6.19
N GLY A 63 9.66 -0.60 6.61
CA GLY A 63 9.11 -1.37 7.73
C GLY A 63 8.46 -2.67 7.28
N ARG A 64 7.98 -3.46 8.25
CA ARG A 64 7.32 -4.74 7.97
C ARG A 64 6.09 -4.57 7.08
N LEU A 65 5.92 -5.50 6.14
CA LEU A 65 4.79 -5.53 5.20
C LEU A 65 3.46 -5.83 5.89
N PHE A 66 3.50 -6.69 6.90
CA PHE A 66 2.34 -7.12 7.67
C PHE A 66 2.46 -6.58 9.08
N VAL A 67 1.39 -5.96 9.54
CA VAL A 67 1.23 -5.50 10.92
C VAL A 67 -0.11 -6.03 11.39
N VAL A 68 -0.17 -6.54 12.62
CA VAL A 68 -1.44 -6.90 13.25
C VAL A 68 -2.12 -5.61 13.66
N ASP A 69 -3.33 -5.39 13.17
CA ASP A 69 -4.14 -4.24 13.54
C ASP A 69 -4.54 -4.37 15.01
N ASP A 70 -4.16 -3.39 15.83
CA ASP A 70 -4.58 -3.29 17.22
C ASP A 70 -5.75 -2.30 17.27
N PRO A 71 -6.97 -2.73 17.64
CA PRO A 71 -8.14 -1.86 17.64
C PRO A 71 -8.00 -0.64 18.57
N ASP A 72 -7.11 -0.70 19.56
CA ASP A 72 -6.83 0.40 20.49
C ASP A 72 -5.68 1.33 19.99
N ASP A 73 -4.92 0.94 18.95
CA ASP A 73 -3.82 1.72 18.36
C ASP A 73 -4.09 2.07 16.88
N GLN A 74 -4.55 3.30 16.66
CA GLN A 74 -4.77 3.86 15.32
C GLN A 74 -3.55 4.63 14.77
N SER A 75 -2.35 4.38 15.30
CA SER A 75 -1.15 5.05 14.82
C SER A 75 -0.80 4.67 13.39
N VAL A 76 -1.17 3.47 12.91
CA VAL A 76 -0.94 3.05 11.52
C VAL A 76 -2.23 3.14 10.72
N THR A 77 -2.22 3.91 9.64
CA THR A 77 -3.35 4.00 8.71
C THR A 77 -2.89 3.82 7.27
N TYR A 78 -3.84 3.55 6.36
CA TYR A 78 -3.59 3.43 4.94
C TYR A 78 -4.46 4.42 4.16
N GLU A 79 -3.85 5.13 3.22
CA GLU A 79 -4.54 6.07 2.35
C GLU A 79 -4.17 5.85 0.88
N LEU A 80 -5.08 6.20 -0.03
CA LEU A 80 -4.86 6.08 -1.47
C LEU A 80 -4.23 7.37 -2.02
N ARG A 81 -3.14 7.23 -2.78
CA ARG A 81 -2.38 8.37 -3.34
C ARG A 81 -2.11 8.19 -4.84
N CYS A 82 -2.12 9.31 -5.56
CA CYS A 82 -1.56 9.35 -6.91
C CYS A 82 -0.04 9.21 -6.83
N ARG A 83 0.60 8.76 -7.92
CA ARG A 83 2.07 8.57 -7.97
C ARG A 83 2.83 9.80 -7.46
N ARG A 84 2.42 11.01 -7.88
CA ARG A 84 3.11 12.25 -7.50
C ARG A 84 3.12 12.45 -5.98
N HIS A 85 1.96 12.38 -5.33
CA HIS A 85 1.88 12.58 -3.87
C HIS A 85 2.43 11.42 -3.06
N TRP A 86 2.38 10.19 -3.60
CA TRP A 86 3.08 9.07 -2.99
C TRP A 86 4.60 9.28 -3.02
N MET A 87 5.17 9.80 -4.11
CA MET A 87 6.62 10.07 -4.21
C MET A 87 7.08 11.24 -3.33
N THR A 88 6.24 12.25 -3.11
CA THR A 88 6.61 13.43 -2.31
C THR A 88 6.29 13.27 -0.83
N GLY A 89 5.46 12.28 -0.45
CA GLY A 89 4.96 12.14 0.92
C GLY A 89 3.96 13.23 1.32
N ASP A 90 3.38 13.94 0.34
CA ASP A 90 2.48 15.06 0.60
C ASP A 90 1.12 14.55 1.12
N GLY A 91 0.90 14.78 2.41
CA GLY A 91 -0.31 14.40 3.13
C GLY A 91 -1.55 15.22 2.75
N GLY A 92 -1.40 16.29 1.95
CA GLY A 92 -2.49 17.15 1.53
C GLY A 92 -2.90 18.19 2.58
N PRO A 93 -4.08 18.81 2.42
CA PRO A 93 -4.57 19.84 3.33
C PRO A 93 -4.65 19.32 4.78
N GLY A 94 -4.03 20.04 5.72
CA GLY A 94 -3.97 19.65 7.14
C GLY A 94 -2.76 18.78 7.52
N SER A 95 -1.86 18.45 6.58
CA SER A 95 -0.64 17.69 6.87
C SER A 95 0.45 18.51 7.59
N ALA A 96 0.45 19.83 7.45
CA ALA A 96 1.46 20.71 8.04
C ALA A 96 1.45 20.76 9.58
N ASP A 97 0.33 20.38 10.22
CA ASP A 97 0.18 20.36 11.68
C ASP A 97 0.56 19.01 12.31
N ARG A 98 1.00 18.02 11.50
CA ARG A 98 1.34 16.68 11.98
C ARG A 98 2.80 16.62 12.47
N PRO A 99 3.06 16.10 13.67
CA PRO A 99 4.43 15.97 14.18
C PRO A 99 5.25 15.02 13.30
N GLU A 100 6.54 15.34 13.08
CA GLU A 100 7.49 14.41 12.48
C GLU A 100 7.60 13.16 13.36
N VAL A 101 7.30 11.98 12.80
CA VAL A 101 7.43 10.72 13.54
C VAL A 101 8.59 9.90 13.02
N ARG A 102 9.50 9.54 13.92
CA ARG A 102 10.50 8.50 13.70
C ARG A 102 9.81 7.15 13.84
N VAL A 103 9.80 6.38 12.75
CA VAL A 103 9.30 5.01 12.75
C VAL A 103 10.15 4.19 13.73
N GLN A 104 9.53 3.65 14.78
CA GLN A 104 10.15 2.63 15.61
C GLN A 104 9.74 1.27 15.06
N GLU A 105 10.72 0.44 14.73
CA GLU A 105 10.48 -0.94 14.32
C GLU A 105 9.88 -1.72 15.50
N VAL A 106 8.61 -2.11 15.39
CA VAL A 106 7.98 -2.99 16.38
C VAL A 106 8.31 -4.43 16.01
N ASP A 107 8.99 -5.15 16.92
CA ASP A 107 9.33 -6.56 16.76
C ASP A 107 8.16 -7.51 16.99
N ILE A 108 7.24 -7.58 16.02
CA ILE A 108 6.23 -8.65 15.92
C ILE A 108 6.95 -9.96 15.54
N GLY A 109 7.36 -10.72 16.56
CA GLY A 109 8.20 -11.91 16.42
C GLY A 109 7.75 -12.90 15.34
N HIS A 110 8.76 -13.45 14.67
CA HIS A 110 8.83 -14.60 13.74
C HIS A 110 7.74 -14.77 12.65
N PRO A 111 8.14 -15.08 11.40
CA PRO A 111 7.20 -15.36 10.33
C PRO A 111 6.41 -16.63 10.64
N VAL A 112 5.08 -16.59 10.51
CA VAL A 112 4.31 -17.80 10.23
C VAL A 112 4.68 -18.23 8.81
N ALA A 113 5.31 -19.40 8.74
CA ALA A 113 5.74 -20.07 7.51
C ALA A 113 4.57 -20.50 6.63
#